data_AF-A0A060N369-F1
#
_entry.id   AF-A0A060N369-F1
#
_cell.length_a   1.000
_cell.length_b   1.000
_cell.length_c   1.000
_cell.angle_alpha   90.00
_cell.angle_beta   90.00
_cell.angle_gamma   90.00
#
_symmetry.space_group_name_H-M   'P 1'
#
loop_
_entity.id
_entity.type
_entity.pdbx_description
1 polymer ?
#
loop_
_entity_poly.entity_id
_entity_poly.type
_entity_poly.pdbx_seq_one_letter_code
_entity_poly.pdbx_strand_id
1 'polypeptide(L)'
;MAVKLIDKLEFDNFDKTTYTNVAVIKTKPLDENMKLNTSLADGFIVLTKDGVQVTEIEDGALDDENSKGKFCCGSDGKVKIIVDKTTIDTVEKAKEELAKYQATVEMKDDLEYEKDLFDVTMVDVGTNKKIFNTVLLSGEKMLGYINNNVETIDLVPTNPIRFIVEPKLK
;
A
#
# COMPACT_ATOMS: atom_id res chain seq x y z
N MET A 1 19.68 5.96 5.95
CA MET A 1 18.24 6.18 5.72
C MET A 1 17.87 5.35 4.53
N ALA A 2 17.04 4.32 4.71
CA ALA A 2 16.61 3.51 3.58
C ALA A 2 15.33 4.13 3.01
N VAL A 3 15.33 4.48 1.72
CA VAL A 3 14.13 4.99 1.04
C VAL A 3 13.49 3.83 0.28
N LYS A 4 12.23 3.51 0.58
CA LYS A 4 11.46 2.50 -0.14
C LYS A 4 10.52 3.19 -1.12
N LEU A 5 10.70 2.89 -2.41
CA LEU A 5 9.82 3.38 -3.48
C LEU A 5 8.61 2.46 -3.63
N ILE A 6 7.43 3.07 -3.62
CA ILE A 6 6.15 2.49 -4.00
C ILE A 6 5.82 3.02 -5.40
N ASP A 7 6.35 2.35 -6.42
CA ASP A 7 6.22 2.76 -7.84
C ASP A 7 4.77 2.67 -8.36
N LYS A 8 3.92 1.90 -7.67
CA LYS A 8 2.51 1.76 -8.04
C LYS A 8 1.59 1.82 -6.83
N LEU A 9 0.83 2.90 -6.74
CA LEU A 9 -0.31 3.01 -5.83
C LEU A 9 -1.49 2.22 -6.38
N GLU A 10 -2.00 1.26 -5.60
CA GLU A 10 -3.15 0.46 -6.03
C GLU A 10 -4.46 1.22 -5.82
N PHE A 11 -5.26 1.32 -6.88
CA PHE A 11 -6.60 1.89 -6.82
C PHE A 11 -7.54 1.03 -5.95
N ASP A 12 -8.29 1.67 -5.06
CA ASP A 12 -9.36 1.06 -4.27
C ASP A 12 -10.73 1.57 -4.73
N ASN A 13 -10.98 2.87 -4.57
CA ASN A 13 -12.26 3.48 -4.88
C ASN A 13 -12.13 4.94 -5.35
N PHE A 14 -13.15 5.43 -6.05
CA PHE A 14 -13.26 6.81 -6.47
C PHE A 14 -14.52 7.46 -5.86
N ASP A 15 -14.32 8.45 -5.01
CA ASP A 15 -15.36 9.11 -4.24
C ASP A 15 -15.66 10.49 -4.82
N LYS A 16 -16.76 10.58 -5.58
CA LYS A 16 -17.23 11.81 -6.22
C LYS A 16 -18.45 12.41 -5.51
N THR A 17 -19.03 11.68 -4.56
CA THR A 17 -20.35 11.99 -3.99
C THR A 17 -20.26 12.60 -2.60
N THR A 18 -19.23 12.25 -1.83
CA THR A 18 -19.11 12.68 -0.43
C THR A 18 -18.71 14.15 -0.30
N TYR A 19 -17.97 14.68 -1.28
CA TYR A 19 -17.36 16.00 -1.23
C TYR A 19 -18.05 16.99 -2.18
N THR A 20 -18.25 18.22 -1.71
CA THR A 20 -18.99 19.27 -2.42
C THR A 20 -18.17 19.90 -3.53
N ASN A 21 -16.85 20.00 -3.39
CA ASN A 21 -16.00 20.77 -4.31
C ASN A 21 -15.01 19.90 -5.10
N VAL A 22 -14.71 18.70 -4.59
CA VAL A 22 -13.67 17.82 -5.16
C VAL A 22 -14.17 16.40 -5.38
N ALA A 23 -13.33 15.58 -6.03
CA ALA A 23 -13.43 14.13 -5.96
C ALA A 23 -12.14 13.56 -5.38
N VAL A 24 -12.24 12.39 -4.75
CA VAL A 24 -11.11 11.77 -4.06
C VAL A 24 -10.86 10.38 -4.60
N ILE A 25 -9.65 10.16 -5.09
CA ILE A 25 -9.17 8.83 -5.48
C ILE A 25 -8.53 8.20 -4.25
N LYS A 26 -9.09 7.09 -3.79
CA LYS A 26 -8.62 6.35 -2.61
C LYS A 26 -7.76 5.18 -3.08
N THR A 27 -6.57 5.06 -2.52
CA THR A 27 -5.73 3.87 -2.73
C THR A 27 -6.16 2.74 -1.81
N LYS A 28 -5.70 1.53 -2.08
CA LYS A 28 -5.73 0.47 -1.07
C LYS A 28 -4.87 0.88 0.12
N PRO A 29 -5.13 0.29 1.32
CA PRO A 29 -4.28 0.50 2.47
C PRO A 29 -2.84 0.17 2.12
N LEU A 30 -1.92 1.03 2.53
CA LEU A 30 -0.50 0.74 2.44
C LEU A 30 -0.14 -0.39 3.40
N ASP A 31 0.99 -1.05 3.12
CA ASP A 31 1.59 -2.01 4.03
C ASP A 31 1.74 -1.39 5.43
N GLU A 32 1.50 -2.17 6.48
CA GLU A 32 1.54 -1.67 7.86
C GLU A 32 2.90 -1.09 8.24
N ASN A 33 3.98 -1.54 7.61
CA ASN A 33 5.32 -1.04 7.85
C ASN A 33 5.64 0.25 7.04
N MET A 34 4.70 0.72 6.22
CA MET A 34 4.87 1.85 5.28
C MET A 34 3.89 3.01 5.53
N LYS A 35 3.17 2.97 6.64
CA LYS A 35 2.25 4.05 7.06
C LYS A 35 3.01 5.11 7.86
N LEU A 36 2.54 6.36 7.75
CA LEU A 36 2.94 7.46 8.62
C LEU A 36 2.63 7.13 10.09
N ASN A 37 3.49 7.60 11.01
CA ASN A 37 3.38 7.38 12.45
C ASN A 37 3.50 5.91 12.91
N THR A 38 4.20 5.09 12.13
CA THR A 38 4.60 3.74 12.56
C THR A 38 5.96 3.80 13.26
N SER A 39 6.32 2.76 14.00
CA SER A 39 7.66 2.67 14.60
C SER A 39 8.78 2.62 13.55
N LEU A 40 8.45 2.36 12.28
CA LEU A 40 9.39 2.00 11.22
C LEU A 40 9.59 3.06 10.13
N ALA A 41 8.66 4.03 9.99
CA ALA A 41 8.76 5.09 8.98
C ALA A 41 8.89 6.46 9.64
N ASP A 42 9.89 7.24 9.21
CA ASP A 42 10.12 8.63 9.64
C ASP A 42 9.43 9.64 8.71
N GLY A 43 9.23 9.28 7.44
CA GLY A 43 8.65 10.18 6.44
C GLY A 43 7.87 9.46 5.35
N PHE A 44 6.88 10.16 4.79
CA PHE A 44 6.10 9.70 3.65
C PHE A 44 5.90 10.85 2.67
N ILE A 45 6.23 10.61 1.41
CA ILE A 45 6.13 11.63 0.37
C ILE A 45 5.41 11.01 -0.82
N VAL A 46 4.40 11.71 -1.34
CA VAL A 46 3.82 11.39 -2.66
C VAL A 46 4.50 12.25 -3.71
N LEU A 47 4.93 11.62 -4.78
CA LEU A 47 5.56 12.25 -5.93
C LEU A 47 4.71 11.96 -7.17
N THR A 48 4.71 12.86 -8.13
CA THR A 48 4.39 12.47 -9.50
C THR A 48 5.53 11.60 -10.04
N LYS A 49 5.27 10.83 -11.10
CA LYS A 49 6.30 10.04 -11.79
C LYS A 49 7.40 10.89 -12.40
N ASP A 50 7.14 12.18 -12.60
CA ASP A 50 8.14 13.16 -13.02
C ASP A 50 9.03 13.66 -11.86
N GLY A 51 8.82 13.15 -10.64
CA GLY A 51 9.60 13.47 -9.46
C GLY A 51 9.15 14.74 -8.72
N VAL A 52 7.99 15.30 -9.06
CA VAL A 52 7.45 16.49 -8.38
C VAL A 52 6.72 16.07 -7.11
N GLN A 53 7.13 16.63 -5.97
CA GLN A 53 6.45 16.40 -4.71
C GLN A 53 5.05 17.00 -4.72
N VAL A 54 4.07 16.16 -4.39
CA VAL A 54 2.69 16.56 -4.16
C VAL A 54 2.58 17.09 -2.74
N THR A 55 1.88 18.20 -2.55
CA THR A 55 1.67 18.76 -1.22
C THR A 55 0.70 17.89 -0.42
N GLU A 56 1.04 17.58 0.82
CA GLU A 56 0.13 16.93 1.77
C GLU A 56 -0.81 17.96 2.41
N ILE A 57 -2.07 17.58 2.65
CA ILE A 57 -3.03 18.33 3.44
C ILE A 57 -3.69 17.45 4.51
N GLU A 58 -4.27 18.11 5.50
CA GLU A 58 -5.06 17.45 6.54
C GLU A 58 -6.37 16.88 6.00
N ASP A 59 -6.83 15.76 6.56
CA ASP A 59 -8.06 15.05 6.15
C ASP A 59 -9.32 15.94 6.27
N GLY A 60 -9.32 16.87 7.22
CA GLY A 60 -10.40 17.83 7.41
C GLY A 60 -10.49 18.93 6.33
N ALA A 61 -9.44 19.15 5.55
CA ALA A 61 -9.37 20.19 4.52
C ALA A 61 -9.59 19.65 3.09
N LEU A 62 -10.03 18.39 2.98
CA LEU A 62 -10.23 17.73 1.68
C LEU A 62 -11.28 18.41 0.80
N ASP A 63 -12.33 19.00 1.37
CA ASP A 63 -13.43 19.57 0.57
C ASP A 63 -13.17 21.04 0.14
N ASP A 64 -11.99 21.59 0.41
CA ASP A 64 -11.66 22.95 -0.04
C ASP A 64 -11.31 22.97 -1.53
N GLU A 65 -11.70 24.00 -2.28
CA GLU A 65 -11.32 24.08 -3.70
C GLU A 65 -9.79 24.11 -3.91
N ASN A 66 -9.06 24.64 -2.95
CA ASN A 66 -7.60 24.73 -2.95
C ASN A 66 -6.89 23.40 -2.63
N SER A 67 -7.64 22.34 -2.36
CA SER A 67 -7.10 20.99 -2.11
C SER A 67 -6.82 20.21 -3.39
N LYS A 68 -7.37 20.63 -4.53
CA LYS A 68 -7.20 19.96 -5.82
C LYS A 68 -5.73 19.81 -6.19
N GLY A 69 -5.33 18.62 -6.62
CA GLY A 69 -3.94 18.30 -6.96
C GLY A 69 -3.03 18.06 -5.75
N LYS A 70 -3.58 18.00 -4.55
CA LYS A 70 -2.87 17.64 -3.32
C LYS A 70 -3.20 16.20 -2.92
N PHE A 71 -2.52 15.69 -1.90
CA PHE A 71 -2.84 14.40 -1.31
C PHE A 71 -3.09 14.52 0.19
N CYS A 72 -3.77 13.52 0.75
CA CYS A 72 -3.94 13.36 2.19
C CYS A 72 -3.72 11.89 2.57
N CYS A 73 -3.09 11.64 3.70
CA CYS A 73 -3.07 10.33 4.33
C CYS A 73 -4.19 10.27 5.38
N GLY A 74 -5.22 9.49 5.07
CA GLY A 74 -6.33 9.30 6.00
C GLY A 74 -5.92 8.48 7.23
N SER A 75 -6.66 8.65 8.33
CA SER A 75 -6.52 7.82 9.52
C SER A 75 -6.81 6.32 9.27
N ASP A 76 -7.39 6.00 8.12
CA ASP A 76 -7.60 4.65 7.59
C ASP A 76 -6.33 4.03 6.95
N GLY A 77 -5.21 4.75 6.93
CA GLY A 77 -3.93 4.30 6.35
C GLY A 77 -3.97 4.21 4.83
N LYS A 78 -4.89 4.94 4.19
CA LYS A 78 -5.02 5.05 2.74
C LYS A 78 -4.53 6.41 2.27
N VAL A 79 -3.92 6.43 1.09
CA VAL A 79 -3.59 7.67 0.40
C VAL A 79 -4.82 8.12 -0.38
N LYS A 80 -5.16 9.39 -0.22
CA LYS A 80 -6.28 10.06 -0.87
C LYS A 80 -5.70 11.12 -1.80
N ILE A 81 -5.82 10.93 -3.12
CA ILE A 81 -5.46 11.95 -4.11
C ILE A 81 -6.69 12.80 -4.37
N ILE A 82 -6.59 14.11 -4.17
CA ILE A 82 -7.70 15.03 -4.39
C ILE A 82 -7.65 15.55 -5.83
N VAL A 83 -8.73 15.36 -6.57
CA VAL A 83 -8.84 15.72 -7.98
C VAL A 83 -10.08 16.55 -8.25
N ASP A 84 -10.07 17.24 -9.39
CA ASP A 84 -11.24 17.98 -9.84
C ASP A 84 -12.32 17.03 -10.39
N LYS A 85 -13.52 17.07 -9.81
CA LYS A 85 -14.65 16.21 -10.17
C LYS A 85 -15.27 16.50 -11.55
N THR A 86 -14.95 17.64 -12.16
CA THR A 86 -15.38 18.00 -13.52
C THR A 86 -14.44 17.40 -14.57
N THR A 87 -13.15 17.25 -14.22
CA THR A 87 -12.13 16.72 -15.14
C THR A 87 -12.02 15.21 -15.03
N ILE A 88 -11.97 14.70 -13.79
CA ILE A 88 -11.97 13.27 -13.48
C ILE A 88 -13.39 12.90 -13.05
N ASP A 89 -14.14 12.31 -13.97
CA ASP A 89 -15.56 12.02 -13.80
C ASP A 89 -15.92 10.54 -13.85
N THR A 90 -14.95 9.69 -14.19
CA THR A 90 -15.11 8.23 -14.37
C THR A 90 -14.02 7.47 -13.61
N VAL A 91 -14.30 6.19 -13.33
CA VAL A 91 -13.35 5.31 -12.65
C VAL A 91 -12.12 5.04 -13.52
N GLU A 92 -12.25 4.91 -14.86
CA GLU A 92 -11.09 4.75 -15.73
C GLU A 92 -10.15 5.95 -15.64
N LYS A 93 -10.67 7.18 -15.77
CA LYS A 93 -9.86 8.40 -15.63
C LYS A 93 -9.22 8.52 -14.25
N ALA A 94 -9.91 8.10 -13.20
CA ALA A 94 -9.34 8.08 -11.86
C ALA A 94 -8.15 7.11 -11.74
N LYS A 95 -8.20 5.95 -12.40
CA LYS A 95 -7.07 5.00 -12.45
C LYS A 95 -5.90 5.55 -13.26
N GLU A 96 -6.18 6.18 -14.40
CA GLU A 96 -5.17 6.84 -15.22
C GLU A 96 -4.49 7.99 -14.48
N GLU A 97 -5.28 8.79 -13.75
CA GLU A 97 -4.76 9.87 -12.92
C GLU A 97 -3.89 9.32 -11.80
N LEU A 98 -4.36 8.31 -11.06
CA LEU A 98 -3.57 7.67 -10.00
C LEU A 98 -2.24 7.09 -10.51
N ALA A 99 -2.21 6.55 -11.74
CA ALA A 99 -1.02 5.95 -12.33
C ALA A 99 0.13 6.95 -12.57
N LYS A 100 -0.13 8.26 -12.47
CA LYS A 100 0.87 9.33 -12.52
C LYS A 100 1.57 9.56 -11.18
N TYR A 101 1.06 8.98 -10.10
CA TYR A 101 1.59 9.17 -8.76
C TYR A 101 2.33 7.93 -8.28
N GLN A 102 3.36 8.16 -7.47
CA GLN A 102 4.15 7.18 -6.75
C GLN A 102 4.35 7.69 -5.32
N ALA A 103 4.73 6.82 -4.41
CA ALA A 103 5.06 7.24 -3.04
C ALA A 103 6.45 6.76 -2.64
N THR A 104 7.13 7.54 -1.83
CA THR A 104 8.40 7.17 -1.20
C THR A 104 8.22 7.20 0.30
N VAL A 105 8.64 6.12 0.94
CA VAL A 105 8.67 6.00 2.40
C VAL A 105 10.12 6.11 2.85
N GLU A 106 10.37 7.06 3.73
CA GLU A 106 11.64 7.22 4.41
C GLU A 106 11.61 6.36 5.67
N MET A 107 12.38 5.28 5.65
CA MET A 107 12.49 4.33 6.74
C MET A 107 13.58 4.79 7.71
N LYS A 108 13.38 4.57 9.02
CA LYS A 108 14.34 5.04 10.03
C LYS A 108 15.76 4.52 9.83
N ASP A 109 16.71 5.33 10.27
CA ASP A 109 18.15 5.03 10.19
C ASP A 109 18.61 3.87 11.08
N ASP A 110 17.90 3.62 12.18
CA ASP A 110 18.23 2.64 13.21
C ASP A 110 17.49 1.31 13.05
N LEU A 111 16.79 1.11 11.93
CA LEU A 111 16.10 -0.14 11.65
C LEU A 111 17.07 -1.30 11.53
N GLU A 112 16.80 -2.33 12.31
CA GLU A 112 17.49 -3.61 12.22
C GLU A 112 16.50 -4.67 11.79
N TYR A 113 16.98 -5.71 11.11
CA TYR A 113 16.17 -6.92 10.99
C TYR A 113 16.01 -7.55 12.36
N GLU A 114 14.78 -7.88 12.71
CA GLU A 114 14.54 -8.70 13.89
C GLU A 114 15.13 -10.09 13.62
N LYS A 115 16.04 -10.50 14.50
CA LYS A 115 16.79 -11.73 14.31
C LYS A 115 15.81 -12.91 14.33
N ASP A 116 15.87 -13.69 13.27
CA ASP A 116 15.09 -14.94 13.13
C ASP A 116 13.58 -14.73 13.12
N LEU A 117 13.08 -13.59 12.60
CA LEU A 117 11.65 -13.33 12.44
C LEU A 117 11.30 -12.94 10.99
N PHE A 118 10.27 -13.57 10.44
CA PHE A 118 9.88 -13.42 9.04
C PHE A 118 8.36 -13.31 8.88
N ASP A 119 7.93 -12.36 8.07
CA ASP A 119 6.57 -12.26 7.56
C ASP A 119 6.42 -13.23 6.38
N VAL A 120 5.55 -14.23 6.55
CA VAL A 120 5.29 -15.27 5.53
C VAL A 120 3.90 -15.08 4.96
N THR A 121 3.83 -14.85 3.65
CA THR A 121 2.57 -14.62 2.91
C THR A 121 2.37 -15.69 1.84
N MET A 122 1.18 -16.28 1.79
CA MET A 122 0.79 -17.26 0.76
C MET A 122 -0.07 -16.61 -0.31
N VAL A 123 0.31 -16.78 -1.58
CA VAL A 123 -0.36 -16.17 -2.73
C VAL A 123 -0.71 -17.24 -3.76
N ASP A 124 -1.93 -17.17 -4.29
CA ASP A 124 -2.37 -17.97 -5.44
C ASP A 124 -1.76 -17.37 -6.71
N VAL A 125 -1.00 -18.16 -7.46
CA VAL A 125 -0.25 -17.66 -8.62
C VAL A 125 -1.17 -17.30 -9.79
N GLY A 126 -2.30 -17.99 -9.97
CA GLY A 126 -3.22 -17.74 -11.07
C GLY A 126 -3.98 -16.42 -10.95
N THR A 127 -4.32 -16.03 -9.72
CA THR A 127 -5.08 -14.81 -9.41
C THR A 127 -4.23 -13.70 -8.79
N ASN A 128 -2.99 -14.02 -8.40
CA ASN A 128 -2.09 -13.17 -7.63
C ASN A 128 -2.73 -12.64 -6.32
N LYS A 129 -3.73 -13.34 -5.79
CA LYS A 129 -4.43 -12.97 -4.55
C LYS A 129 -3.82 -13.70 -3.36
N LYS A 130 -3.79 -13.01 -2.23
CA LYS A 130 -3.43 -13.57 -0.94
C LYS A 130 -4.44 -14.64 -0.54
N ILE A 131 -3.95 -15.85 -0.25
CA ILE A 131 -4.79 -16.98 0.18
C ILE A 131 -4.99 -16.94 1.70
N PHE A 132 -3.94 -16.56 2.43
CA PHE A 132 -3.95 -16.46 3.89
C PHE A 132 -3.32 -15.15 4.36
N ASN A 133 -3.81 -14.65 5.49
CA ASN A 133 -3.20 -13.54 6.20
C ASN A 133 -1.71 -13.80 6.46
N THR A 134 -0.91 -12.74 6.42
CA THR A 134 0.54 -12.83 6.60
C THR A 134 0.79 -13.26 8.03
N VAL A 135 1.64 -14.27 8.21
CA VAL A 135 1.95 -14.83 9.53
C VAL A 135 3.40 -14.54 9.86
N LEU A 136 3.62 -13.99 11.05
CA LEU A 136 4.95 -13.74 11.59
C LEU A 136 5.48 -15.02 12.22
N LEU A 137 6.58 -15.55 11.69
CA LEU A 137 7.15 -16.83 12.09
C LEU A 137 8.65 -16.71 12.34
N SER A 138 9.16 -17.50 13.28
CA SER A 138 10.60 -17.69 13.39
C SER A 138 11.14 -18.55 12.24
N GLY A 139 12.44 -18.50 11.93
CA GLY A 139 13.01 -19.25 10.80
C GLY A 139 12.73 -20.75 10.86
N GLU A 140 12.80 -21.36 12.04
CA GLU A 140 12.44 -22.78 12.25
C GLU A 140 10.96 -23.05 11.97
N LYS A 141 10.06 -22.19 12.48
CA LYS A 141 8.61 -22.34 12.30
C LYS A 141 8.18 -22.02 10.87
N MET A 142 8.86 -21.12 10.19
CA MET A 142 8.64 -20.77 8.79
C MET A 142 8.83 -21.99 7.90
N LEU A 143 9.93 -22.73 8.04
CA LEU A 143 10.18 -23.93 7.24
C LEU A 143 9.11 -25.00 7.49
N GLY A 144 8.76 -25.24 8.75
CA GLY A 144 7.67 -26.16 9.10
C GLY A 144 6.31 -25.74 8.54
N TYR A 145 6.01 -24.45 8.56
CA TYR A 145 4.79 -23.88 8.00
C TYR A 145 4.72 -24.06 6.49
N ILE A 146 5.80 -23.75 5.76
CA ILE A 146 5.86 -23.91 4.30
C ILE A 146 5.65 -25.38 3.92
N ASN A 147 6.39 -26.30 4.55
CA ASN A 147 6.32 -27.73 4.24
C ASN A 147 4.92 -28.30 4.49
N ASN A 148 4.33 -28.01 5.65
CA ASN A 148 2.99 -28.48 6.00
C ASN A 148 1.94 -27.99 4.98
N ASN A 149 1.99 -26.70 4.61
CA ASN A 149 1.04 -26.16 3.64
C ASN A 149 1.25 -26.74 2.23
N VAL A 150 2.49 -26.99 1.80
CA VAL A 150 2.76 -27.65 0.52
C VAL A 150 2.21 -29.08 0.49
N GLU A 151 2.34 -29.83 1.60
CA GLU A 151 1.87 -31.21 1.70
C GLU A 151 0.35 -31.34 1.84
N THR A 152 -0.33 -30.34 2.41
CA THR A 152 -1.76 -30.39 2.71
C THR A 152 -2.65 -29.79 1.63
N ILE A 153 -2.08 -29.02 0.70
CA ILE A 153 -2.85 -28.37 -0.36
C ILE A 153 -3.18 -29.36 -1.47
N ASP A 154 -4.48 -29.53 -1.72
CA ASP A 154 -4.98 -30.27 -2.85
C ASP A 154 -4.63 -29.53 -4.16
N LEU A 155 -3.85 -30.16 -5.03
CA LEU A 155 -3.38 -29.56 -6.29
C LEU A 155 -4.40 -29.72 -7.44
N VAL A 156 -5.52 -30.44 -7.22
CA VAL A 156 -6.53 -30.72 -8.25
C VAL A 156 -7.47 -29.52 -8.51
N PRO A 157 -7.91 -28.74 -7.51
CA PRO A 157 -8.78 -27.58 -7.71
C PRO A 157 -8.08 -26.21 -7.60
N THR A 158 -6.79 -26.16 -7.24
CA THR A 158 -6.11 -24.92 -6.84
C THR A 158 -4.94 -24.57 -7.76
N ASN A 159 -4.77 -23.29 -8.10
CA ASN A 159 -3.59 -22.85 -8.86
C ASN A 159 -2.32 -23.06 -8.01
N PRO A 160 -1.13 -23.09 -8.64
CA PRO A 160 0.13 -23.12 -7.91
C PRO A 160 0.21 -22.01 -6.86
N ILE A 161 0.87 -22.29 -5.74
CA ILE A 161 0.99 -21.36 -4.62
C ILE A 161 2.43 -20.86 -4.52
N ARG A 162 2.59 -19.57 -4.27
CA ARG A 162 3.86 -18.92 -4.00
C ARG A 162 3.89 -18.43 -2.56
N PHE A 163 4.98 -18.71 -1.86
CA PHE A 163 5.28 -18.13 -0.56
C PHE A 163 6.19 -16.91 -0.77
N ILE A 164 5.79 -15.77 -0.20
CA ILE A 164 6.62 -14.57 -0.10
C ILE A 164 7.12 -14.53 1.35
N VAL A 165 8.43 -14.47 1.52
CA VAL A 165 9.10 -14.45 2.83
C VAL A 165 9.89 -13.16 2.91
N GLU A 166 9.53 -12.30 3.86
CA GLU A 166 10.21 -11.03 4.09
C GLU A 166 10.72 -10.99 5.54
N PRO A 167 12.00 -10.65 5.78
CA PRO A 167 12.52 -10.49 7.14
C PRO A 167 11.83 -9.32 7.84
N LYS A 168 11.47 -9.50 9.11
CA LYS A 168 10.79 -8.45 9.89
C LYS A 168 11.77 -7.33 10.23
N LEU A 169 11.34 -6.09 10.07
CA LEU A 169 12.06 -4.90 10.55
C LEU A 169 11.62 -4.57 11.97
N LYS A 170 12.56 -4.16 12.83
CA LYS A 170 12.33 -3.60 14.16
C LYS A 170 12.97 -2.23 14.30
#